data_AF-A0A0F5ITR0-F1
#
_entry.id   AF-A0A0F5ITR0-F1
#
_cell.length_a   1.000
_cell.length_b   1.000
_cell.length_c   1.000
_cell.angle_alpha   90.00
_cell.angle_beta   90.00
_cell.angle_gamma   90.00
#
_symmetry.space_group_name_H-M   'P 1'
#
loop_
_entity.id
_entity.type
_entity.pdbx_description
1 polymer ?
#
loop_
_entity_poly.entity_id
_entity_poly.type
_entity_poly.pdbx_seq_one_letter_code
_entity_poly.pdbx_strand_id
1 'polypeptide(L)' 'MATMKFKTNAKCGGCVAAIGAKLNKLVKEDEWSVNLKSPDKVLEVTADVPADKIIAAVTDAGFKAEQL' A
#
# COMPACT_ATOMS: atom_id res chain seq x y z
N MET A 1 -13.15 -10.73 3.56
CA MET A 1 -12.02 -9.89 3.13
C MET A 1 -10.89 -10.11 4.11
N ALA A 2 -9.66 -10.30 3.60
CA ALA A 2 -8.49 -10.38 4.44
C ALA A 2 -7.89 -8.97 4.59
N THR A 3 -7.39 -8.66 5.79
CA THR A 3 -6.61 -7.45 6.01
C THR A 3 -5.13 -7.82 6.04
N MET A 4 -4.36 -7.21 5.15
CA MET A 4 -2.93 -7.39 5.02
C MET A 4 -2.22 -6.10 5.37
N LYS A 5 -1.01 -6.22 5.93
CA LYS A 5 -0.16 -5.08 6.28
C LYS A 5 1.17 -5.20 5.57
N PHE A 6 1.69 -4.07 5.14
CA PHE A 6 2.96 -3.99 4.45
C PHE A 6 3.78 -2.85 5.03
N LYS A 7 5.04 -3.12 5.34
CA LYS A 7 6.03 -2.08 5.56
C LYS A 7 6.33 -1.40 4.24
N THR A 8 6.39 -0.07 4.22
CA THR A 8 6.73 0.68 3.01
C THR A 8 7.85 1.69 3.27
N ASN A 9 8.39 2.27 2.18
CA ASN A 9 9.34 3.37 2.27
C ASN A 9 8.73 4.75 1.91
N ALA A 10 7.38 4.88 1.94
CA ALA A 10 6.70 6.15 1.69
C ALA A 10 7.01 7.18 2.78
N LYS A 11 7.37 8.42 2.40
CA LYS A 11 7.81 9.45 3.36
C LYS A 11 6.96 10.71 3.42
N CYS A 12 6.10 10.95 2.44
CA CYS A 12 5.26 12.14 2.39
C CYS A 12 3.89 11.84 1.77
N GLY A 13 2.96 12.78 1.88
CA GLY A 13 1.62 12.65 1.28
C GLY A 13 1.66 12.44 -0.25
N GLY A 14 2.64 13.04 -0.93
CA GLY A 14 2.86 12.79 -2.37
C GLY A 14 3.24 11.35 -2.69
N CYS A 15 4.03 10.68 -1.83
CA CYS A 15 4.31 9.25 -1.97
C CYS A 15 3.04 8.40 -1.82
N VAL A 16 2.18 8.76 -0.85
CA VAL A 16 0.91 8.06 -0.62
C VAL A 16 -0.01 8.22 -1.83
N ALA A 17 -0.10 9.41 -2.42
CA ALA A 17 -0.89 9.64 -3.62
C ALA A 17 -0.38 8.82 -4.82
N ALA A 18 0.94 8.71 -5.00
CA ALA A 18 1.54 7.91 -6.07
C ALA A 18 1.25 6.41 -5.90
N ILE A 19 1.37 5.88 -4.68
CA ILE A 19 1.00 4.50 -4.34
C ILE A 19 -0.49 4.29 -4.58
N GLY A 20 -1.33 5.21 -4.12
CA GLY A 20 -2.78 5.16 -4.28
C GLY A 20 -3.23 5.13 -5.74
N ALA A 21 -2.58 5.90 -6.62
CA ALA A 21 -2.89 5.88 -8.05
C ALA A 21 -2.65 4.50 -8.71
N LYS A 22 -1.76 3.66 -8.15
CA LYS A 22 -1.58 2.27 -8.60
C LYS A 22 -2.55 1.33 -7.89
N LEU A 23 -2.71 1.46 -6.56
CA LEU A 23 -3.61 0.61 -5.77
C LEU A 23 -5.08 0.75 -6.16
N ASN A 24 -5.54 1.96 -6.47
CA ASN A 24 -6.92 2.25 -6.88
C ASN A 24 -7.34 1.55 -8.20
N LYS A 25 -6.41 0.89 -8.91
CA LYS A 25 -6.70 0.04 -10.06
C LYS A 25 -7.00 -1.42 -9.68
N LEU A 26 -6.68 -1.81 -8.45
CA LEU A 26 -6.79 -3.19 -7.94
C LEU A 26 -7.78 -3.29 -6.79
N VAL A 27 -7.82 -2.27 -5.93
CA VAL A 27 -8.64 -2.18 -4.72
C VAL A 27 -9.33 -0.82 -4.68
N LYS A 28 -10.44 -0.69 -3.95
CA LYS A 28 -11.10 0.61 -3.80
C LYS A 28 -10.31 1.53 -2.87
N GLU A 29 -10.53 2.83 -2.98
CA GLU A 29 -9.79 3.83 -2.19
C GLU A 29 -10.04 3.71 -0.68
N ASP A 30 -11.22 3.23 -0.28
CA ASP A 30 -11.59 2.96 1.11
C ASP A 30 -11.07 1.62 1.65
N GLU A 31 -10.50 0.78 0.77
CA GLU A 31 -9.95 -0.54 1.12
C GLU A 31 -8.45 -0.50 1.43
N TRP A 32 -7.80 0.67 1.41
CA TRP A 32 -6.40 0.79 1.81
C TRP A 32 -6.09 2.11 2.52
N SER A 33 -5.03 2.12 3.32
CA SER A 33 -4.52 3.35 3.93
C SER A 33 -3.04 3.24 4.25
N VAL A 34 -2.33 4.39 4.27
CA VAL A 34 -0.91 4.44 4.66
C VAL A 34 -0.74 5.26 5.93
N ASN A 35 -0.24 4.60 6.98
CA ASN A 35 0.13 5.25 8.22
C ASN A 35 1.58 5.76 8.17
N LEU A 36 1.75 6.99 7.71
CA LEU A 36 3.06 7.67 7.69
C LEU A 36 3.61 8.01 9.09
N LYS A 37 2.79 7.94 10.15
CA LYS A 37 3.25 8.18 11.53
C LYS A 37 3.96 6.97 12.11
N SER A 38 3.67 5.76 11.60
CA SER A 38 4.40 4.55 11.97
C SER A 38 5.86 4.63 11.52
N PRO A 39 6.84 4.13 12.32
CA PRO A 39 8.23 4.01 11.87
C PRO A 39 8.36 3.19 10.58
N ASP A 40 7.50 2.17 10.42
CA ASP A 40 7.50 1.28 9.25
C ASP A 40 6.63 1.75 8.09
N LYS A 41 5.99 2.93 8.21
CA LYS A 41 5.15 3.54 7.15
C LYS A 41 4.15 2.52 6.60
N VAL A 42 3.35 1.98 7.49
CA VAL A 42 2.53 0.78 7.24
C VAL A 42 1.42 1.10 6.24
N LEU A 43 1.38 0.35 5.14
CA LEU A 43 0.25 0.23 4.24
C LEU A 43 -0.66 -0.89 4.76
N GLU A 44 -1.92 -0.58 5.03
CA GLU A 44 -2.95 -1.56 5.34
C GLU A 44 -3.88 -1.70 4.14
N VAL A 45 -4.22 -2.92 3.75
CA VAL A 45 -5.13 -3.22 2.64
C VAL A 45 -6.14 -4.27 3.09
N THR A 46 -7.43 -3.98 2.93
CA THR A 46 -8.54 -4.88 3.22
C THR A 46 -9.29 -5.19 1.93
N ALA A 47 -8.86 -6.23 1.22
CA ALA A 47 -9.44 -6.62 -0.06
C ALA A 47 -9.21 -8.12 -0.32
N ASP A 48 -9.90 -8.68 -1.29
CA ASP A 48 -9.71 -10.07 -1.74
C ASP A 48 -8.71 -10.12 -2.91
N VAL A 49 -7.50 -9.63 -2.66
CA VAL A 49 -6.41 -9.52 -3.64
C VAL A 49 -5.15 -10.18 -3.07
N PRO A 50 -4.38 -10.96 -3.85
CA PRO A 50 -3.14 -11.56 -3.38
C PRO A 50 -2.10 -10.50 -2.94
N ALA A 51 -1.34 -10.79 -1.87
CA ALA A 51 -0.30 -9.90 -1.36
C ALA A 51 0.73 -9.50 -2.44
N ASP A 52 1.12 -10.42 -3.32
CA ASP A 52 2.07 -10.16 -4.41
C ASP A 52 1.58 -9.08 -5.38
N LYS A 53 0.27 -8.98 -5.61
CA LYS A 53 -0.32 -7.94 -6.46
C LYS A 53 -0.23 -6.57 -5.80
N ILE A 54 -0.40 -6.51 -4.48
CA ILE A 54 -0.24 -5.28 -3.70
C ILE A 54 1.22 -4.84 -3.74
N ILE A 55 2.16 -5.74 -3.47
CA ILE A 55 3.61 -5.46 -3.51
C ILE A 55 4.02 -4.98 -4.90
N ALA A 56 3.54 -5.63 -5.97
CA ALA A 56 3.82 -5.22 -7.34
C ALA A 56 3.28 -3.82 -7.65
N ALA A 57 2.08 -3.46 -7.19
CA ALA A 57 1.51 -2.13 -7.38
C ALA A 57 2.31 -1.04 -6.66
N VAL A 58 2.77 -1.30 -5.44
CA VAL A 58 3.63 -0.37 -4.69
C VAL A 58 5.00 -0.23 -5.38
N THR A 59 5.54 -1.33 -5.91
CA THR A 59 6.80 -1.34 -6.67
C THR A 59 6.68 -0.58 -7.99
N ASP A 60 5.58 -0.73 -8.72
CA ASP A 60 5.26 0.01 -9.95
C ASP A 60 5.01 1.51 -9.70
N ALA A 61 4.71 1.90 -8.46
CA ALA A 61 4.69 3.29 -8.01
C ALA A 61 6.10 3.83 -7.68
N GLY A 62 7.15 2.98 -7.70
CA GLY A 62 8.52 3.34 -7.37
C GLY A 62 8.90 3.18 -5.89
N PHE A 63 8.11 2.43 -5.11
CA PHE A 63 8.28 2.25 -3.67
C PHE A 63 8.54 0.78 -3.31
N LYS A 64 9.08 0.52 -2.12
CA LYS A 64 9.26 -0.83 -1.59
C LYS A 64 8.06 -1.19 -0.70
N ALA A 65 7.60 -2.43 -0.80
CA ALA A 65 6.61 -3.01 0.10
C ALA A 65 7.05 -4.41 0.53
N GLU A 66 6.98 -4.70 1.82
CA GLU A 66 7.26 -6.01 2.40
C GLU A 66 6.10 -6.38 3.33
N GLN A 67 5.53 -7.58 3.16
CA GLN A 67 4.42 -8.02 3.99
C GLN A 67 4.85 -8.20 5.46
N LEU A 68 3.99 -7.77 6.38
CA LEU A 68 4.14 -7.87 7.83
C LEU A 68 3.30 -9.02 8.41
#